data_AF-A0A529I188-F1
#
_entry.id   AF-A0A529I188-F1
#
_cell.length_a   1.000
_cell.length_b   1.000
_cell.length_c   1.000
_cell.angle_alpha   90.00
_cell.angle_beta   90.00
_cell.angle_gamma   90.00
#
_symmetry.space_group_name_H-M   'P 1'
#
loop_
_entity.id
_entity.type
_entity.pdbx_description
1 polymer ?
#
loop_
_entity_poly.entity_id
_entity_poly.type
_entity_poly.pdbx_seq_one_letter_code
_entity_poly.pdbx_strand_id
1 'polypeptide(L)'
;METSSAVDEAAARQALAWLQQEMEGIEPMQDPHKVATPESEAQLVRQRDEHESTPAPHPGGGGSMSSTVQPDRPIVVPNGSDKRPVYSNDATAIEGLRAAFHAGKASANTVTFNVNSLFGFSRWLLQNNKPGFAARLYHSSLDQDLKEYESTGGSSTVAGALRYLKKSTSGAPIMGRPLVIPYPDDAELIRDYRAASTKEYLAAPATGRNPDTVGGYTNFLRHFSQYLRQNNKPGIAARIHDKSLDKDVESFKAVSYGNRLSIGSALAHLRDI
;
A
#
# COMPACT_ATOMS: atom_id res chain seq x y z
N MET A 1 0.63 3.28 40.26
CA MET A 1 -0.22 3.45 39.07
C MET A 1 0.37 4.62 38.27
N GLU A 2 1.37 4.39 37.42
CA GLU A 2 2.02 5.45 36.63
C GLU A 2 2.50 4.91 35.25
N THR A 3 1.68 4.10 34.58
CA THR A 3 2.06 3.50 33.29
C THR A 3 1.21 3.97 32.11
N SER A 4 0.10 4.68 32.34
CA SER A 4 -0.82 5.11 31.26
C SER A 4 -0.28 6.31 30.46
N SER A 5 0.38 7.26 31.12
CA SER A 5 0.80 8.53 30.51
C SER A 5 1.92 8.37 29.46
N ALA A 6 2.82 7.41 29.65
CA ALA A 6 3.97 7.22 28.76
C ALA A 6 3.59 6.54 27.43
N VAL A 7 2.53 5.71 27.43
CA VAL A 7 2.04 5.03 26.24
C VAL A 7 1.31 6.03 25.32
N ASP A 8 0.53 6.94 25.90
CA ASP A 8 -0.16 8.00 25.16
C ASP A 8 0.82 9.02 24.54
N GLU A 9 1.90 9.34 25.26
CA GLU A 9 2.93 10.26 24.76
C GLU A 9 3.75 9.62 23.62
N ALA A 10 4.04 8.32 23.70
CA ALA A 10 4.72 7.59 22.63
C ALA A 10 3.87 7.49 21.36
N ALA A 11 2.55 7.26 21.51
CA ALA A 11 1.62 7.26 20.39
C ALA A 11 1.49 8.65 19.74
N ALA A 12 1.45 9.72 20.54
CA ALA A 12 1.44 11.09 20.05
C ALA A 12 2.73 11.45 19.28
N ARG A 13 3.89 11.02 19.78
CA ARG A 13 5.18 11.20 19.09
C ARG A 13 5.25 10.42 17.78
N GLN A 14 4.72 9.20 17.73
CA GLN A 14 4.64 8.42 16.48
C GLN A 14 3.70 9.06 15.46
N ALA A 15 2.56 9.61 15.89
CA ALA A 15 1.65 10.34 15.02
C ALA A 15 2.30 11.61 14.43
N LEU A 16 3.09 12.35 15.24
CA LEU A 16 3.85 13.51 14.77
C LEU A 16 4.95 13.13 13.76
N ALA A 17 5.69 12.05 14.01
CA ALA A 17 6.71 11.56 13.08
C ALA A 17 6.10 11.15 11.73
N TRP A 18 4.92 10.52 11.75
CA TRP A 18 4.18 10.18 10.54
C TRP A 18 3.68 11.42 9.77
N LEU A 19 3.23 12.46 10.48
CA LEU A 19 2.80 13.73 9.88
C LEU A 19 3.94 14.51 9.21
N GLN A 20 5.14 14.50 9.82
CA GLN A 20 6.33 15.15 9.25
C GLN A 20 6.73 14.52 7.91
N GLN A 21 6.68 13.18 7.82
CA GLN A 21 7.06 12.44 6.61
C GLN A 21 6.06 12.64 5.45
N GLU A 22 4.78 12.88 5.75
CA GLU A 22 3.76 13.19 4.74
C GLU A 22 3.90 14.63 4.20
N MET A 23 4.43 15.57 5.01
CA MET A 23 4.63 16.97 4.61
C MET A 23 5.89 17.19 3.77
N GLU A 24 6.94 16.39 3.96
CA GLU A 24 8.21 16.52 3.21
C GLU A 24 8.17 15.81 1.84
N GLY A 25 7.14 15.00 1.55
CA GLY A 25 7.03 14.21 0.33
C GLY A 25 6.48 14.92 -0.92
N ILE A 26 6.24 16.24 -0.87
CA ILE A 26 5.77 17.02 -2.03
C ILE A 26 6.93 17.91 -2.51
N GLU A 27 7.82 17.33 -3.32
CA GLU A 27 8.74 18.12 -4.14
C GLU A 27 7.96 19.02 -5.11
N PRO A 28 8.40 20.26 -5.34
CA PRO A 28 7.81 21.12 -6.36
C PRO A 28 8.01 20.50 -7.75
N MET A 29 6.90 20.37 -8.47
CA MET A 29 6.79 19.85 -9.83
C MET A 29 7.80 20.55 -10.75
N GLN A 30 8.83 19.83 -11.19
CA GLN A 30 9.76 20.32 -12.19
C GLN A 30 9.10 20.36 -13.58
N ASP A 31 9.42 21.43 -14.31
CA ASP A 31 8.94 21.81 -15.64
C ASP A 31 9.11 20.69 -16.70
N PRO A 32 8.06 20.27 -17.43
CA PRO A 32 8.11 19.14 -18.36
C PRO A 32 8.87 19.40 -19.68
N HIS A 33 9.70 20.45 -19.78
CA HIS A 33 10.49 20.76 -20.97
C HIS A 33 12.00 20.79 -20.72
N LYS A 34 12.58 19.66 -20.29
CA LYS A 34 14.00 19.34 -20.58
C LYS A 34 14.16 17.86 -20.95
N VAL A 35 14.19 17.62 -22.26
CA VAL A 35 14.73 16.39 -22.84
C VAL A 35 16.23 16.37 -22.62
N ALA A 36 16.71 15.38 -21.87
CA ALA A 36 18.10 14.96 -21.87
C ALA A 36 18.13 13.44 -22.13
N THR A 37 18.70 13.09 -23.28
CA THR A 37 18.92 11.74 -23.80
C THR A 37 19.90 10.96 -22.90
N PRO A 38 19.67 9.68 -22.59
CA PRO A 38 20.73 8.80 -22.14
C PRO A 38 21.26 7.95 -23.29
N GLU A 39 22.53 8.15 -23.62
CA GLU A 39 23.33 7.36 -24.55
C GLU A 39 24.17 6.37 -23.72
N SER A 40 23.69 5.14 -23.53
CA SER A 40 24.53 4.03 -23.05
C SER A 40 23.88 2.65 -23.27
N GLU A 41 23.57 2.29 -24.51
CA GLU A 41 23.32 0.89 -24.87
C GLU A 41 23.95 0.59 -26.23
N ALA A 42 25.25 0.31 -26.22
CA ALA A 42 25.90 -0.42 -27.30
C ALA A 42 27.05 -1.21 -26.70
N GLN A 43 26.81 -2.49 -26.40
CA GLN A 43 27.72 -3.62 -26.55
C GLN A 43 27.29 -4.77 -25.64
N LEU A 44 26.54 -5.74 -26.18
CA LEU A 44 26.84 -7.17 -25.97
C LEU A 44 25.98 -8.05 -26.88
N VAL A 45 26.34 -8.15 -28.15
CA VAL A 45 25.96 -9.29 -29.01
C VAL A 45 27.19 -9.64 -29.83
N ARG A 46 27.70 -10.85 -29.63
CA ARG A 46 28.19 -11.83 -30.63
C ARG A 46 29.21 -12.76 -30.00
N GLN A 47 28.79 -13.99 -29.71
CA GLN A 47 29.46 -15.20 -30.21
C GLN A 47 28.57 -16.43 -29.91
N ARG A 48 27.93 -16.91 -30.98
CA ARG A 48 27.54 -18.30 -31.20
C ARG A 48 28.64 -18.90 -32.07
N ASP A 49 29.02 -20.14 -31.77
CA ASP A 49 29.50 -21.21 -32.66
C ASP A 49 29.51 -22.47 -31.76
N GLU A 50 28.47 -23.32 -31.78
CA GLU A 50 28.26 -24.47 -32.67
C GLU A 50 29.45 -25.45 -32.75
N HIS A 51 29.30 -26.61 -32.10
CA HIS A 51 29.83 -27.89 -32.60
C HIS A 51 28.90 -29.04 -32.17
N GLU A 52 28.69 -29.93 -33.13
CA GLU A 52 27.59 -30.90 -33.25
C GLU A 52 28.08 -32.38 -33.14
N SER A 53 27.14 -33.28 -32.80
CA SER A 53 27.06 -34.76 -33.04
C SER A 53 27.97 -35.71 -32.23
N THR A 54 27.57 -36.91 -31.73
CA THR A 54 26.37 -37.79 -31.85
C THR A 54 26.37 -38.87 -30.71
N PRO A 55 25.32 -39.72 -30.51
CA PRO A 55 25.02 -40.49 -29.27
C PRO A 55 25.17 -42.04 -29.35
N ALA A 56 25.09 -42.75 -28.19
CA ALA A 56 24.42 -44.07 -27.90
C ALA A 56 24.83 -44.64 -26.49
N PRO A 57 24.29 -45.77 -25.95
CA PRO A 57 22.97 -45.98 -25.35
C PRO A 57 22.96 -46.55 -23.88
N HIS A 58 21.75 -46.54 -23.27
CA HIS A 58 21.10 -47.03 -22.01
C HIS A 58 21.70 -48.26 -21.22
N PRO A 59 21.21 -48.71 -20.01
CA PRO A 59 19.91 -48.46 -19.33
C PRO A 59 19.88 -48.44 -17.77
N GLY A 60 18.66 -48.25 -17.21
CA GLY A 60 18.30 -48.50 -15.80
C GLY A 60 17.83 -47.23 -15.10
N GLY A 61 16.63 -47.10 -14.52
CA GLY A 61 15.70 -48.07 -13.99
C GLY A 61 15.20 -47.52 -12.65
N GLY A 62 13.91 -47.24 -12.55
CA GLY A 62 13.23 -47.07 -11.26
C GLY A 62 13.08 -45.64 -10.73
N GLY A 63 11.84 -45.29 -10.39
CA GLY A 63 11.54 -44.21 -9.45
C GLY A 63 10.79 -43.03 -10.04
N SER A 64 9.51 -43.22 -10.37
CA SER A 64 8.55 -42.10 -10.38
C SER A 64 8.34 -41.66 -8.93
N MET A 65 9.27 -40.84 -8.40
CA MET A 65 9.04 -40.14 -7.14
C MET A 65 8.19 -38.91 -7.43
N SER A 66 7.04 -38.85 -6.76
CA SER A 66 6.24 -37.64 -6.62
C SER A 66 7.17 -36.45 -6.32
N SER A 67 7.07 -35.35 -7.08
CA SER A 67 7.90 -34.16 -6.88
C SER A 67 7.65 -33.58 -5.49
N THR A 68 8.41 -34.05 -4.50
CA THR A 68 8.59 -33.36 -3.24
C THR A 68 9.29 -32.05 -3.58
N VAL A 69 8.54 -30.94 -3.58
CA VAL A 69 9.11 -29.60 -3.73
C VAL A 69 10.14 -29.45 -2.60
N GLN A 70 11.43 -29.55 -2.96
CA GLN A 70 12.52 -29.33 -2.02
C GLN A 70 12.32 -27.95 -1.37
N PRO A 71 12.33 -27.85 -0.04
CA PRO A 71 12.19 -26.56 0.62
C PRO A 71 13.37 -25.69 0.21
N ASP A 72 13.06 -24.56 -0.41
CA ASP A 72 14.03 -23.59 -0.90
C ASP A 72 14.89 -23.04 0.24
N ARG A 73 16.13 -22.62 -0.05
CA ARG A 73 17.10 -22.24 0.97
C ARG A 73 16.69 -20.89 1.61
N PRO A 74 16.69 -20.78 2.95
CA PRO A 74 16.49 -19.49 3.62
C PRO A 74 17.63 -18.52 3.35
N ILE A 75 17.30 -17.25 3.13
CA ILE A 75 18.25 -16.14 2.94
C ILE A 75 17.94 -14.99 3.89
N VAL A 76 18.95 -14.17 4.19
CA VAL A 76 18.76 -12.87 4.85
C VAL A 76 18.67 -11.80 3.76
N VAL A 77 17.61 -10.97 3.81
CA VAL A 77 17.39 -9.91 2.82
C VAL A 77 18.48 -8.83 2.99
N PRO A 78 19.31 -8.54 1.97
CA PRO A 78 20.47 -7.65 2.13
C PRO A 78 20.12 -6.24 2.59
N ASN A 79 19.01 -5.69 2.09
CA ASN A 79 18.56 -4.30 2.34
C ASN A 79 17.40 -4.18 3.34
N GLY A 80 17.07 -5.26 4.07
CA GLY A 80 16.02 -5.24 5.08
C GLY A 80 16.52 -4.74 6.44
N SER A 81 15.71 -3.91 7.11
CA SER A 81 15.93 -3.54 8.53
C SER A 81 15.80 -4.75 9.47
N ASP A 82 14.98 -5.73 9.09
CA ASP A 82 14.82 -6.99 9.81
C ASP A 82 15.71 -8.09 9.20
N LYS A 83 16.67 -8.55 9.99
CA LYS A 83 17.71 -9.53 9.63
C LYS A 83 17.26 -10.99 9.73
N ARG A 84 16.01 -11.26 10.12
CA ARG A 84 15.49 -12.64 10.20
C ARG A 84 15.34 -13.26 8.80
N PRO A 85 15.71 -14.54 8.62
CA PRO A 85 15.73 -15.18 7.31
C PRO A 85 14.32 -15.42 6.76
N VAL A 86 14.22 -15.47 5.43
CA VAL A 86 13.01 -15.78 4.64
C VAL A 86 13.36 -16.76 3.53
N TYR A 87 12.38 -17.43 2.93
CA TYR A 87 12.64 -18.26 1.76
C TYR A 87 13.13 -17.41 0.57
N SER A 88 14.12 -17.89 -0.19
CA SER A 88 14.71 -17.14 -1.32
C SER A 88 13.69 -16.83 -2.42
N ASN A 89 12.83 -17.79 -2.76
CA ASN A 89 11.77 -17.66 -3.74
C ASN A 89 10.68 -16.68 -3.26
N ASP A 90 10.38 -16.67 -1.95
CA ASP A 90 9.46 -15.70 -1.36
C ASP A 90 10.03 -14.28 -1.46
N ALA A 91 11.32 -14.10 -1.13
CA ALA A 91 11.99 -12.82 -1.27
C ALA A 91 11.97 -12.32 -2.72
N THR A 92 12.27 -13.19 -3.69
CA THR A 92 12.22 -12.87 -5.12
C THR A 92 10.82 -12.45 -5.56
N ALA A 93 9.79 -13.16 -5.11
CA ALA A 93 8.40 -12.82 -5.39
C ALA A 93 7.99 -11.46 -4.79
N ILE A 94 8.46 -11.16 -3.57
CA ILE A 94 8.20 -9.88 -2.89
C ILE A 94 8.86 -8.71 -3.63
N GLU A 95 10.10 -8.88 -4.09
CA GLU A 95 10.79 -7.86 -4.88
C GLU A 95 10.08 -7.62 -6.23
N GLY A 96 9.62 -8.69 -6.89
CA GLY A 96 8.81 -8.59 -8.10
C GLY A 96 7.51 -7.82 -7.87
N LEU A 97 6.82 -8.07 -6.74
CA LEU A 97 5.62 -7.31 -6.36
C LEU A 97 5.94 -5.83 -6.07
N ARG A 98 7.06 -5.54 -5.38
CA ARG A 98 7.51 -4.17 -5.14
C ARG A 98 7.73 -3.42 -6.45
N ALA A 99 8.44 -4.04 -7.41
CA ALA A 99 8.64 -3.46 -8.74
C ALA A 99 7.30 -3.20 -9.46
N ALA A 100 6.36 -4.15 -9.39
CA ALA A 100 5.03 -4.00 -9.99
C ALA A 100 4.24 -2.83 -9.37
N PHE A 101 4.32 -2.64 -8.05
CA PHE A 101 3.71 -1.49 -7.39
C PHE A 101 4.32 -0.15 -7.85
N HIS A 102 5.64 -0.08 -8.00
CA HIS A 102 6.31 1.13 -8.48
C HIS A 102 5.94 1.45 -9.93
N ALA A 103 5.93 0.45 -10.81
CA ALA A 103 5.45 0.60 -12.19
C ALA A 103 4.00 1.09 -12.25
N GLY A 104 3.20 0.63 -11.28
CA GLY A 104 1.82 1.03 -11.06
C GLY A 104 1.60 2.39 -10.41
N LYS A 105 2.66 3.10 -10.00
CA LYS A 105 2.58 4.35 -9.22
C LYS A 105 1.75 4.21 -7.93
N ALA A 106 1.84 3.05 -7.26
CA ALA A 106 1.22 2.87 -5.95
C ALA A 106 1.89 3.75 -4.89
N SER A 107 1.13 4.17 -3.87
CA SER A 107 1.68 5.01 -2.79
C SER A 107 2.72 4.25 -1.97
N ALA A 108 3.73 4.97 -1.47
CA ALA A 108 4.82 4.39 -0.66
C ALA A 108 4.29 3.56 0.52
N ASN A 109 3.25 4.05 1.22
CA ASN A 109 2.59 3.31 2.31
C ASN A 109 2.00 1.98 1.82
N THR A 110 1.34 1.97 0.66
CA THR A 110 0.79 0.73 0.08
C THR A 110 1.90 -0.28 -0.19
N VAL A 111 3.02 0.17 -0.78
CA VAL A 111 4.17 -0.69 -1.06
C VAL A 111 4.72 -1.27 0.25
N THR A 112 5.01 -0.40 1.22
CA THR A 112 5.59 -0.78 2.51
C THR A 112 4.72 -1.78 3.28
N PHE A 113 3.42 -1.52 3.42
CA PHE A 113 2.52 -2.41 4.16
C PHE A 113 2.42 -3.79 3.51
N ASN A 114 2.20 -3.87 2.20
CA ASN A 114 2.06 -5.16 1.52
C ASN A 114 3.36 -5.97 1.56
N VAL A 115 4.50 -5.32 1.32
CA VAL A 115 5.81 -5.99 1.32
C VAL A 115 6.19 -6.47 2.73
N ASN A 116 6.03 -5.63 3.75
CA ASN A 116 6.36 -6.01 5.13
C ASN A 116 5.48 -7.15 5.63
N SER A 117 4.19 -7.15 5.27
CA SER A 117 3.28 -8.25 5.60
C SER A 117 3.73 -9.57 4.97
N LEU A 118 4.15 -9.58 3.69
CA LEU A 118 4.65 -10.79 3.04
C LEU A 118 5.97 -11.29 3.64
N PHE A 119 6.90 -10.39 3.99
CA PHE A 119 8.12 -10.79 4.72
C PHE A 119 7.79 -11.37 6.09
N GLY A 120 6.85 -10.77 6.82
CA GLY A 120 6.36 -11.31 8.10
C GLY A 120 5.78 -12.71 7.95
N PHE A 121 4.98 -12.94 6.91
CA PHE A 121 4.39 -14.23 6.63
C PHE A 121 5.44 -15.28 6.21
N SER A 122 6.39 -14.95 5.34
CA SER A 122 7.49 -15.88 4.96
C SER A 122 8.31 -16.32 6.18
N ARG A 123 8.62 -15.38 7.09
CA ARG A 123 9.31 -15.69 8.35
C ARG A 123 8.49 -16.63 9.23
N TRP A 124 7.20 -16.38 9.35
CA TRP A 124 6.30 -17.23 10.12
C TRP A 124 6.21 -18.64 9.53
N LEU A 125 6.12 -18.76 8.20
CA LEU A 125 6.14 -20.06 7.51
C LEU A 125 7.43 -20.83 7.80
N LEU A 126 8.58 -20.15 7.71
CA LEU A 126 9.88 -20.74 8.00
C LEU A 126 9.97 -21.21 9.46
N GLN A 127 9.55 -20.38 10.42
CA GLN A 127 9.57 -20.72 11.85
C GLN A 127 8.67 -21.91 12.20
N ASN A 128 7.59 -22.11 11.43
CA ASN A 128 6.65 -23.21 11.62
C ASN A 128 6.94 -24.42 10.71
N ASN A 129 8.12 -24.50 10.09
CA ASN A 129 8.52 -25.59 9.17
C ASN A 129 7.53 -25.80 8.00
N LYS A 130 6.87 -24.74 7.55
CA LYS A 130 5.94 -24.74 6.42
C LYS A 130 6.66 -24.25 5.16
N PRO A 131 6.38 -24.81 3.97
CA PRO A 131 6.98 -24.35 2.71
C PRO A 131 6.68 -22.86 2.45
N GLY A 132 7.61 -22.16 1.79
CA GLY A 132 7.42 -20.77 1.38
C GLY A 132 6.18 -20.57 0.49
N PHE A 133 5.60 -19.38 0.51
CA PHE A 133 4.35 -19.11 -0.21
C PHE A 133 4.54 -19.05 -1.74
N ALA A 134 5.73 -18.67 -2.23
CA ALA A 134 5.97 -18.49 -3.67
C ALA A 134 5.81 -19.81 -4.43
N ALA A 135 6.30 -20.91 -3.88
CA ALA A 135 6.20 -22.25 -4.49
C ALA A 135 4.75 -22.79 -4.55
N ARG A 136 3.83 -22.18 -3.81
CA ARG A 136 2.47 -22.67 -3.61
C ARG A 136 1.43 -21.56 -3.66
N LEU A 137 1.73 -20.48 -4.39
CA LEU A 137 0.92 -19.27 -4.44
C LEU A 137 -0.56 -19.56 -4.82
N TYR A 138 -0.78 -20.56 -5.68
CA TYR A 138 -2.10 -20.97 -6.16
C TYR A 138 -2.66 -22.24 -5.48
N HIS A 139 -1.94 -22.81 -4.51
CA HIS A 139 -2.43 -23.97 -3.77
C HIS A 139 -3.26 -23.56 -2.55
N SER A 140 -4.36 -24.28 -2.32
CA SER A 140 -5.29 -24.06 -1.20
C SER A 140 -4.69 -24.32 0.18
N SER A 141 -3.55 -25.03 0.26
CA SER A 141 -2.83 -25.19 1.53
C SER A 141 -2.40 -23.86 2.15
N LEU A 142 -2.23 -22.82 1.32
CA LEU A 142 -1.89 -21.47 1.78
C LEU A 142 -3.05 -20.82 2.55
N ASP A 143 -4.31 -21.18 2.26
CA ASP A 143 -5.47 -20.58 2.91
C ASP A 143 -5.56 -20.99 4.39
N GLN A 144 -5.19 -22.23 4.72
CA GLN A 144 -5.14 -22.70 6.10
C GLN A 144 -4.01 -22.00 6.88
N ASP A 145 -2.84 -21.85 6.26
CA ASP A 145 -1.70 -21.15 6.86
C ASP A 145 -1.98 -19.67 7.10
N LEU A 146 -2.75 -19.03 6.21
CA LEU A 146 -3.20 -17.65 6.40
C LEU A 146 -4.09 -17.51 7.63
N LYS A 147 -5.08 -18.39 7.78
CA LYS A 147 -5.96 -18.40 8.95
C LYS A 147 -5.17 -18.60 10.24
N GLU A 148 -4.22 -19.54 10.22
CA GLU A 148 -3.37 -19.82 11.37
C GLU A 148 -2.46 -18.63 11.70
N TYR A 149 -1.82 -18.03 10.70
CA TYR A 149 -1.00 -16.84 10.85
C TYR A 149 -1.80 -15.68 11.46
N GLU A 150 -2.99 -15.38 10.94
CA GLU A 150 -3.86 -14.34 11.48
C GLU A 150 -4.30 -14.66 12.93
N SER A 151 -4.66 -15.91 13.21
CA SER A 151 -5.08 -16.34 14.56
C SER A 151 -3.97 -16.25 15.61
N THR A 152 -2.71 -16.27 15.18
CA THR A 152 -1.53 -16.14 16.05
C THR A 152 -0.99 -14.70 16.14
N GLY A 153 -1.78 -13.71 15.69
CA GLY A 153 -1.42 -12.29 15.74
C GLY A 153 -0.68 -11.79 14.50
N GLY A 154 -0.64 -12.58 13.44
CA GLY A 154 -0.12 -12.17 12.13
C GLY A 154 -0.96 -11.09 11.45
N SER A 155 -0.34 -10.38 10.52
CA SER A 155 -0.98 -9.29 9.77
C SER A 155 -2.09 -9.81 8.84
N SER A 156 -3.32 -9.31 9.00
CA SER A 156 -4.44 -9.58 8.08
C SER A 156 -4.27 -8.96 6.68
N THR A 157 -3.29 -8.07 6.50
CA THR A 157 -2.92 -7.49 5.21
C THR A 157 -2.34 -8.54 4.24
N VAL A 158 -1.82 -9.67 4.74
CA VAL A 158 -1.17 -10.70 3.92
C VAL A 158 -2.10 -11.25 2.85
N ALA A 159 -3.37 -11.50 3.18
CA ALA A 159 -4.33 -11.99 2.19
C ALA A 159 -4.50 -11.01 1.01
N GLY A 160 -4.47 -9.70 1.29
CA GLY A 160 -4.45 -8.66 0.25
C GLY A 160 -3.17 -8.65 -0.56
N ALA A 161 -2.02 -8.73 0.10
CA ALA A 161 -0.72 -8.74 -0.55
C ALA A 161 -0.54 -9.95 -1.49
N LEU A 162 -1.01 -11.14 -1.09
CA LEU A 162 -1.00 -12.34 -1.94
C LEU A 162 -1.94 -12.21 -3.15
N ARG A 163 -3.08 -11.50 -3.02
CA ARG A 163 -3.93 -11.19 -4.18
C ARG A 163 -3.22 -10.27 -5.16
N TYR A 164 -2.49 -9.27 -4.68
CA TYR A 164 -1.68 -8.42 -5.56
C TYR A 164 -0.54 -9.21 -6.22
N LEU A 165 0.12 -10.11 -5.48
CA LEU A 165 1.15 -10.98 -6.04
C LEU A 165 0.61 -11.87 -7.16
N LYS A 166 -0.54 -12.53 -6.95
CA LYS A 166 -1.25 -13.31 -7.99
C LYS A 166 -1.60 -12.46 -9.21
N LYS A 167 -1.98 -11.19 -9.00
CA LYS A 167 -2.30 -10.26 -10.08
C LYS A 167 -1.06 -9.90 -10.89
N SER A 168 0.05 -9.56 -10.24
CA SER A 168 1.30 -9.22 -10.93
C SER A 168 1.88 -10.40 -11.71
N THR A 169 1.82 -11.62 -11.17
CA THR A 169 2.32 -12.82 -11.86
C THR A 169 1.47 -13.21 -13.07
N SER A 170 0.22 -12.75 -13.13
CA SER A 170 -0.68 -12.96 -14.27
C SER A 170 -0.53 -11.91 -15.37
N GLY A 171 0.45 -11.00 -15.26
CA GLY A 171 0.68 -9.90 -16.21
C GLY A 171 -0.31 -8.74 -16.11
N ALA A 172 -1.26 -8.79 -15.16
CA ALA A 172 -2.21 -7.72 -14.95
C ALA A 172 -1.57 -6.56 -14.17
N PRO A 173 -1.68 -5.31 -14.66
CA PRO A 173 -1.03 -4.18 -14.00
C PRO A 173 -1.65 -3.93 -12.62
N ILE A 174 -0.79 -3.72 -11.62
CA ILE A 174 -1.22 -3.22 -10.32
C ILE A 174 -1.29 -1.70 -10.42
N MET A 175 -2.45 -1.17 -10.80
CA MET A 175 -2.62 0.27 -10.82
C MET A 175 -2.72 0.80 -9.39
N GLY A 176 -1.92 1.82 -9.10
CA GLY A 176 -2.11 2.65 -7.92
C GLY A 176 -3.53 3.20 -7.86
N ARG A 177 -4.02 3.45 -6.65
CA ARG A 177 -5.31 4.10 -6.49
C ARG A 177 -5.25 5.47 -7.18
N PRO A 178 -6.24 5.85 -8.02
CA PRO A 178 -6.22 7.15 -8.68
C PRO A 178 -6.01 8.26 -7.65
N LEU A 179 -5.10 9.18 -7.95
CA LEU A 179 -4.86 10.33 -7.11
C LEU A 179 -6.18 11.11 -6.96
N VAL A 180 -6.57 11.39 -5.72
CA VAL A 180 -7.73 12.22 -5.42
C VAL A 180 -7.29 13.66 -5.55
N ILE A 181 -7.71 14.34 -6.61
CA ILE A 181 -7.32 15.72 -6.91
C ILE A 181 -8.51 16.64 -6.60
N PRO A 182 -8.61 17.18 -5.37
CA PRO A 182 -9.61 18.20 -5.05
C PRO A 182 -9.35 19.51 -5.81
N TYR A 183 -10.26 20.47 -5.71
CA TYR A 183 -9.97 21.86 -6.05
C TYR A 183 -8.83 22.40 -5.16
N PRO A 184 -7.97 23.32 -5.65
CA PRO A 184 -6.91 23.92 -4.85
C PRO A 184 -7.41 24.58 -3.56
N ASP A 185 -8.43 25.44 -3.64
CA ASP A 185 -9.02 26.13 -2.48
C ASP A 185 -9.61 25.14 -1.47
N ASP A 186 -10.23 24.06 -1.96
CA ASP A 186 -10.73 22.98 -1.11
C ASP A 186 -9.58 22.23 -0.42
N ALA A 187 -8.45 22.03 -1.11
CA ALA A 187 -7.27 21.38 -0.54
C ALA A 187 -6.68 22.19 0.61
N GLU A 188 -6.60 23.51 0.45
CA GLU A 188 -6.15 24.42 1.51
C GLU A 188 -7.11 24.42 2.69
N LEU A 189 -8.42 24.55 2.44
CA LEU A 189 -9.44 24.49 3.48
C LEU A 189 -9.39 23.16 4.27
N ILE A 190 -9.21 22.03 3.58
CA ILE A 190 -9.09 20.71 4.21
C ILE A 190 -7.80 20.59 5.03
N ARG A 191 -6.70 21.21 4.58
CA ARG A 191 -5.43 21.26 5.32
C ARG A 191 -5.61 22.07 6.61
N ASP A 192 -6.23 23.24 6.51
CA ASP A 192 -6.42 24.14 7.65
C ASP A 192 -7.35 23.53 8.68
N TYR A 193 -8.43 22.86 8.24
CA TYR A 193 -9.28 22.02 9.07
C TYR A 193 -8.51 20.97 9.87
N ARG A 194 -7.62 20.23 9.19
CA ARG A 194 -6.80 19.20 9.81
C ARG A 194 -5.86 19.80 10.84
N ALA A 195 -5.20 20.91 10.51
CA ALA A 195 -4.27 21.59 11.41
C ALA A 195 -4.98 22.12 12.67
N ALA A 196 -6.13 22.78 12.50
CA ALA A 196 -6.95 23.27 13.61
C ALA A 196 -7.43 22.13 14.52
N SER A 197 -7.93 21.04 13.92
CA SER A 197 -8.40 19.86 14.68
C SER A 197 -7.26 19.18 15.44
N THR A 198 -6.07 19.06 14.86
CA THR A 198 -4.89 18.53 15.54
C THR A 198 -4.48 19.42 16.71
N LYS A 199 -4.48 20.74 16.52
CA LYS A 199 -4.14 21.69 17.60
C LYS A 199 -5.13 21.58 18.78
N GLU A 200 -6.42 21.46 18.49
CA GLU A 200 -7.47 21.24 19.49
C GLU A 200 -7.25 19.91 20.25
N TYR A 201 -6.98 18.83 19.54
CA TYR A 201 -6.69 17.53 20.15
C TYR A 201 -5.46 17.56 21.06
N LEU A 202 -4.38 18.20 20.63
CA LEU A 202 -3.16 18.34 21.45
C LEU A 202 -3.39 19.19 22.71
N ALA A 203 -4.27 20.20 22.63
CA ALA A 203 -4.60 21.03 23.78
C ALA A 203 -5.49 20.31 24.80
N ALA A 204 -6.38 19.42 24.34
CA ALA A 204 -7.29 18.67 25.21
C ALA A 204 -7.60 17.28 24.64
N PRO A 205 -6.74 16.27 24.82
CA PRO A 205 -6.91 14.95 24.18
C PRO A 205 -8.21 14.22 24.57
N ALA A 206 -8.75 14.50 25.77
CA ALA A 206 -9.98 13.85 26.27
C ALA A 206 -11.26 14.37 25.61
N THR A 207 -11.24 15.58 25.04
CA THR A 207 -12.43 16.24 24.47
C THR A 207 -12.24 16.73 23.04
N GLY A 208 -10.99 16.87 22.58
CA GLY A 208 -10.65 17.30 21.25
C GLY A 208 -10.98 16.25 20.19
N ARG A 209 -11.07 16.68 18.94
CA ARG A 209 -11.46 15.82 17.82
C ARG A 209 -10.43 14.71 17.61
N ASN A 210 -10.88 13.46 17.63
CA ASN A 210 -10.03 12.29 17.41
C ASN A 210 -9.31 12.40 16.05
N PRO A 211 -7.96 12.31 16.01
CA PRO A 211 -7.17 12.40 14.78
C PRO A 211 -7.55 11.39 13.69
N ASP A 212 -7.97 10.18 14.04
CA ASP A 212 -8.39 9.16 13.08
C ASP A 212 -9.71 9.55 12.40
N THR A 213 -10.65 10.09 13.18
CA THR A 213 -11.92 10.62 12.66
C THR A 213 -11.68 11.81 11.72
N VAL A 214 -10.81 12.73 12.13
CA VAL A 214 -10.39 13.88 11.31
C VAL A 214 -9.75 13.38 10.01
N GLY A 215 -8.86 12.37 10.08
CA GLY A 215 -8.27 11.71 8.92
C GLY A 215 -9.33 11.16 7.96
N GLY A 216 -10.33 10.45 8.49
CA GLY A 216 -11.47 9.97 7.71
C GLY A 216 -12.23 11.11 7.02
N TYR A 217 -12.55 12.19 7.74
CA TYR A 217 -13.25 13.35 7.19
C TYR A 217 -12.46 14.07 6.09
N THR A 218 -11.15 14.31 6.29
CA THR A 218 -10.31 14.91 5.23
C THR A 218 -10.29 14.07 3.96
N ASN A 219 -10.33 12.75 4.08
CA ASN A 219 -10.39 11.85 2.94
C ASN A 219 -11.74 11.95 2.21
N PHE A 220 -12.86 12.01 2.96
CA PHE A 220 -14.19 12.19 2.37
C PHE A 220 -14.33 13.54 1.66
N LEU A 221 -13.83 14.61 2.27
CA LEU A 221 -13.87 15.97 1.70
C LEU A 221 -13.05 16.04 0.40
N ARG A 222 -11.87 15.43 0.33
CA ARG A 222 -11.07 15.36 -0.90
C ARG A 222 -11.80 14.62 -2.03
N HIS A 223 -12.42 13.49 -1.71
CA HIS A 223 -13.21 12.74 -2.69
C HIS A 223 -14.47 13.48 -3.14
N PHE A 224 -15.13 14.22 -2.24
CA PHE A 224 -16.28 15.03 -2.58
C PHE A 224 -15.91 16.23 -3.46
N SER A 225 -14.82 16.92 -3.14
CA SER A 225 -14.26 18.00 -3.97
C SER A 225 -13.91 17.51 -5.38
N GLN A 226 -13.26 16.35 -5.49
CA GLN A 226 -12.99 15.72 -6.79
C GLN A 226 -14.28 15.42 -7.57
N TYR A 227 -15.32 14.92 -6.89
CA TYR A 227 -16.63 14.70 -7.51
C TYR A 227 -17.25 16.00 -8.04
N LEU A 228 -17.22 17.08 -7.25
CA LEU A 228 -17.71 18.39 -7.70
C LEU A 228 -16.95 18.85 -8.95
N ARG A 229 -15.63 18.70 -8.95
CA ARG A 229 -14.77 19.03 -10.08
C ARG A 229 -15.11 18.24 -11.34
N GLN A 230 -15.28 16.92 -11.21
CA GLN A 230 -15.66 16.04 -12.33
C GLN A 230 -17.05 16.37 -12.91
N ASN A 231 -17.91 16.99 -12.11
CA ASN A 231 -19.26 17.37 -12.51
C ASN A 231 -19.39 18.86 -12.84
N ASN A 232 -18.27 19.57 -13.03
CA ASN A 232 -18.23 21.01 -13.34
C ASN A 232 -18.99 21.89 -12.34
N LYS A 233 -18.96 21.50 -11.06
CA LYS A 233 -19.60 22.23 -9.95
C LYS A 233 -18.55 23.04 -9.19
N PRO A 234 -18.90 24.21 -8.63
CA PRO A 234 -17.97 24.96 -7.77
C PRO A 234 -17.54 24.11 -6.56
N GLY A 235 -16.32 24.35 -6.08
CA GLY A 235 -15.74 23.62 -4.94
C GLY A 235 -16.49 23.84 -3.63
N ILE A 236 -16.05 23.12 -2.59
CA ILE A 236 -16.57 23.20 -1.23
C ILE A 236 -16.34 24.61 -0.66
N ALA A 237 -15.12 25.14 -0.78
CA ALA A 237 -14.73 26.45 -0.23
C ALA A 237 -15.61 27.58 -0.77
N ALA A 238 -15.98 27.54 -2.05
CA ALA A 238 -16.85 28.53 -2.68
C ALA A 238 -18.29 28.51 -2.18
N ARG A 239 -18.74 27.41 -1.54
CA ARG A 239 -20.16 27.15 -1.24
C ARG A 239 -20.38 26.51 0.12
N ILE A 240 -19.43 26.64 1.05
CA ILE A 240 -19.46 25.86 2.31
C ILE A 240 -20.70 26.14 3.17
N HIS A 241 -21.22 27.37 3.13
CA HIS A 241 -22.45 27.78 3.80
C HIS A 241 -23.69 27.84 2.88
N ASP A 242 -23.52 27.50 1.60
CA ASP A 242 -24.63 27.48 0.64
C ASP A 242 -25.35 26.13 0.70
N LYS A 243 -26.67 26.17 0.87
CA LYS A 243 -27.56 25.00 0.87
C LYS A 243 -27.54 24.23 -0.45
N SER A 244 -27.08 24.84 -1.54
CA SER A 244 -26.89 24.14 -2.81
C SER A 244 -25.93 22.95 -2.68
N LEU A 245 -24.99 22.99 -1.73
CA LEU A 245 -24.03 21.92 -1.48
C LEU A 245 -24.69 20.65 -0.93
N ASP A 246 -25.79 20.78 -0.19
CA ASP A 246 -26.49 19.64 0.42
C ASP A 246 -27.10 18.71 -0.65
N LYS A 247 -27.58 19.27 -1.78
CA LYS A 247 -28.05 18.46 -2.92
C LYS A 247 -26.92 17.70 -3.61
N ASP A 248 -25.74 18.31 -3.69
CA ASP A 248 -24.56 17.68 -4.24
C ASP A 248 -24.06 16.56 -3.32
N VAL A 249 -24.19 16.71 -2.00
CA VAL A 249 -23.92 15.65 -1.01
C VAL A 249 -24.79 14.43 -1.23
N GLU A 250 -26.10 14.62 -1.42
CA GLU A 250 -27.01 13.48 -1.68
C GLU A 250 -26.69 12.79 -3.01
N SER A 251 -26.43 13.58 -4.06
CA SER A 251 -26.01 13.05 -5.36
C SER A 251 -24.68 12.28 -5.26
N PHE A 252 -23.74 12.81 -4.49
CA PHE A 252 -22.49 12.14 -4.18
C PHE A 252 -22.77 10.82 -3.48
N LYS A 253 -23.51 10.77 -2.37
CA LYS A 253 -23.84 9.53 -1.65
C LYS A 253 -24.44 8.43 -2.54
N ALA A 254 -25.23 8.80 -3.55
CA ALA A 254 -25.87 7.85 -4.46
C ALA A 254 -24.88 7.10 -5.38
N VAL A 255 -23.78 7.74 -5.81
CA VAL A 255 -22.84 7.16 -6.82
C VAL A 255 -21.63 6.45 -6.20
N SER A 256 -21.77 6.03 -4.94
CA SER A 256 -20.66 6.08 -4.00
C SER A 256 -20.60 4.95 -2.99
N TYR A 257 -20.31 3.74 -3.45
CA TYR A 257 -20.32 2.58 -2.57
C TYR A 257 -19.20 2.62 -1.50
N GLY A 258 -19.60 2.30 -0.25
CA GLY A 258 -18.73 1.82 0.82
C GLY A 258 -18.00 2.84 1.71
N ASN A 259 -17.99 4.14 1.40
CA ASN A 259 -17.20 5.11 2.18
C ASN A 259 -17.79 6.54 2.28
N ARG A 260 -19.10 6.74 2.12
CA ARG A 260 -19.64 8.10 1.85
C ARG A 260 -20.80 8.56 2.75
N LEU A 261 -21.08 7.85 3.84
CA LEU A 261 -22.18 8.20 4.75
C LEU A 261 -21.89 9.44 5.61
N SER A 262 -20.63 9.67 5.98
CA SER A 262 -20.26 10.75 6.92
C SER A 262 -19.80 12.04 6.24
N ILE A 263 -19.98 12.20 4.92
CA ILE A 263 -19.62 13.46 4.24
C ILE A 263 -20.42 14.65 4.80
N GLY A 264 -21.68 14.44 5.19
CA GLY A 264 -22.49 15.47 5.85
C GLY A 264 -21.88 15.90 7.19
N SER A 265 -21.42 14.94 8.00
CA SER A 265 -20.71 15.22 9.26
C SER A 265 -19.38 15.94 9.00
N ALA A 266 -18.61 15.49 8.00
CA ALA A 266 -17.35 16.14 7.64
C ALA A 266 -17.57 17.60 7.24
N LEU A 267 -18.61 17.91 6.47
CA LEU A 267 -18.97 19.28 6.10
C LEU A 267 -19.47 20.09 7.30
N ALA A 268 -20.22 19.50 8.23
CA ALA A 268 -20.62 20.18 9.47
C ALA A 268 -19.39 20.62 10.26
N HIS A 269 -18.43 19.71 10.49
CA HIS A 269 -17.18 20.06 11.18
C HIS A 269 -16.34 21.08 10.41
N LEU A 270 -16.37 21.05 9.08
CA LEU A 270 -15.67 22.02 8.24
C LEU A 270 -16.32 23.42 8.28
N ARG A 271 -17.60 23.53 8.66
CA ARG A 271 -18.28 24.82 8.85
C ARG A 271 -17.99 25.45 10.21
N ASP A 272 -17.48 24.67 11.15
CA ASP A 272 -17.24 25.06 12.55
C ASP A 272 -15.77 25.46 12.84
N ILE A 273 -14.92 25.50 11.81
CA ILE A 273 -13.54 25.99 11.87
C ILE A 273 -13.48 27.47 11.48
#